data_AF-A0A350Y224-F1
#
_entry.id   AF-A0A350Y224-F1
#
_cell.length_a   1.000
_cell.length_b   1.000
_cell.length_c   1.000
_cell.angle_alpha   90.00
_cell.angle_beta   90.00
_cell.angle_gamma   90.00
#
_symmetry.space_group_name_H-M   'P 1'
#
loop_
_entity.id
_entity.type
_entity.pdbx_description
1 polymer ?
#
loop_
_entity_poly.entity_id
_entity_poly.type
_entity_poly.pdbx_seq_one_letter_code
_entity_poly.pdbx_strand_id
1 'polypeptide(L)'
;MSAKRVSKRLVIDASVGRSSGGEEATYPTSVHCRDFLKAVLDICHKVVMTPDIRDEWNKHQSEFARKWRSQMVAKRKFEFLDVPVNEELWNQIDLLAGTDKQRAEMFKDLRLLEAALVTDKTVISLDDNTARRFFSKAAAQVDELKDIVWVNPDKIEEEQPIEWLQNGANPEPDRQLGTWCDR
;
A
#
# COMPACT_ATOMS: atom_id res chain seq x y z
N MET A 1 -16.67 -15.07 21.95
CA MET A 1 -17.23 -14.84 20.60
C MET A 1 -16.15 -14.13 19.80
N SER A 2 -15.52 -14.80 18.83
CA SER A 2 -14.52 -14.15 17.98
C SER A 2 -15.24 -13.17 17.06
N ALA A 3 -14.91 -11.88 17.14
CA ALA A 3 -15.44 -10.89 16.21
C ALA A 3 -15.16 -11.37 14.77
N LYS A 4 -16.18 -11.31 13.92
CA LYS A 4 -16.07 -11.72 12.51
C LYS A 4 -15.02 -10.79 11.87
N ARG A 5 -13.79 -11.27 11.69
CA ARG A 5 -12.71 -10.49 11.06
C ARG A 5 -13.17 -10.09 9.66
N VAL A 6 -13.39 -8.81 9.44
CA VAL A 6 -13.82 -8.27 8.14
C VAL A 6 -12.60 -8.22 7.24
N SER A 7 -12.64 -8.97 6.14
CA SER A 7 -11.61 -8.91 5.09
C SER A 7 -11.54 -7.48 4.53
N LYS A 8 -10.35 -6.87 4.60
CA LYS A 8 -10.02 -5.61 3.91
C LYS A 8 -9.42 -5.82 2.53
N ARG A 9 -9.59 -4.83 1.65
CA ARG A 9 -8.99 -4.68 0.32
C ARG A 9 -7.78 -3.75 0.45
N LEU A 10 -6.61 -4.30 0.23
CA LEU A 10 -5.32 -3.62 0.41
C LEU A 10 -4.71 -3.32 -0.96
N VAL A 11 -4.32 -2.07 -1.19
CA VAL A 11 -3.49 -1.69 -2.33
C VAL A 11 -2.03 -1.91 -1.92
N ILE A 12 -1.34 -2.86 -2.56
CA ILE A 12 0.05 -3.18 -2.22
C ILE A 12 0.94 -2.75 -3.37
N ASP A 13 1.84 -1.82 -3.08
CA ASP A 13 2.85 -1.32 -4.00
C ASP A 13 3.79 -2.44 -4.47
N ALA A 14 4.23 -2.34 -5.73
CA ALA A 14 5.25 -3.20 -6.31
C ALA A 14 6.58 -3.11 -5.56
N SER A 15 6.88 -2.00 -4.86
CA SER A 15 8.07 -1.89 -4.00
C SER A 15 8.13 -3.00 -2.94
N VAL A 16 6.99 -3.35 -2.33
CA VAL A 16 6.89 -4.44 -1.34
C VAL A 16 7.12 -5.80 -2.01
N GLY A 17 6.47 -6.02 -3.16
CA GLY A 17 6.63 -7.25 -3.94
C GLY A 17 8.07 -7.44 -4.45
N ARG A 18 8.71 -6.37 -4.89
CA ARG A 18 10.12 -6.34 -5.33
C ARG A 18 11.07 -6.67 -4.19
N SER A 19 10.88 -6.05 -3.03
CA SER A 19 11.76 -6.20 -1.88
C SER A 19 11.55 -7.53 -1.15
N SER A 20 10.39 -8.18 -1.29
CA SER A 20 10.10 -9.46 -0.65
C SER A 20 11.06 -10.58 -1.10
N GLY A 21 11.81 -11.12 -0.14
CA GLY A 21 12.77 -12.18 -0.38
C GLY A 21 12.16 -13.58 -0.37
N GLY A 22 12.93 -14.57 -0.83
CA GLY A 22 12.59 -15.99 -0.65
C GLY A 22 12.77 -16.46 0.80
N GLU A 23 12.60 -17.76 1.04
CA GLU A 23 12.78 -18.35 2.38
C GLU A 23 14.21 -18.15 2.92
N GLU A 24 15.21 -18.20 2.04
CA GLU A 24 16.63 -18.01 2.37
C GLU A 24 17.05 -16.54 2.56
N ALA A 25 16.11 -15.59 2.44
CA ALA A 25 16.44 -14.18 2.61
C ALA A 25 16.83 -13.85 4.05
N THR A 26 17.95 -13.16 4.20
CA THR A 26 18.50 -12.72 5.50
C THR A 26 18.43 -11.21 5.70
N TYR A 27 18.25 -10.44 4.62
CA TYR A 27 18.15 -8.99 4.71
C TYR A 27 16.83 -8.57 5.38
N PRO A 28 16.84 -7.70 6.42
CA PRO A 28 15.66 -7.39 7.22
C PRO A 28 14.44 -6.99 6.41
N THR A 29 14.55 -5.98 5.53
CA THR A 29 13.43 -5.53 4.68
C THR A 29 12.85 -6.64 3.82
N SER A 30 13.70 -7.55 3.32
CA SER A 30 13.26 -8.66 2.50
C SER A 30 12.48 -9.70 3.30
N VAL A 31 12.89 -9.95 4.55
CA VAL A 31 12.19 -10.81 5.50
C VAL A 31 10.86 -10.17 5.89
N HIS A 32 10.86 -8.89 6.29
CA HIS A 32 9.66 -8.19 6.74
C HIS A 32 8.60 -8.10 5.64
N CYS A 33 8.98 -7.75 4.41
CA CYS A 33 8.05 -7.73 3.27
C CYS A 33 7.48 -9.13 2.98
N ARG A 34 8.33 -10.17 2.99
CA ARG A 34 7.89 -11.55 2.77
C ARG A 34 6.88 -11.98 3.83
N ASP A 35 7.19 -11.74 5.09
CA ASP A 35 6.38 -12.18 6.23
C ASP A 35 5.06 -11.39 6.30
N PHE A 36 5.08 -10.10 5.96
CA PHE A 36 3.87 -9.30 5.78
C PHE A 36 2.97 -9.87 4.66
N LEU A 37 3.52 -10.19 3.48
CA LEU A 37 2.75 -10.80 2.39
C LEU A 37 2.17 -12.16 2.80
N LYS A 38 2.93 -13.00 3.50
CA LYS A 38 2.41 -14.26 4.08
C LYS A 38 1.24 -13.97 5.03
N ALA A 39 1.36 -13.00 5.92
CA ALA A 39 0.29 -12.61 6.83
C ALA A 39 -0.99 -12.15 6.10
N VAL A 40 -0.86 -11.34 5.03
CA VAL A 40 -2.01 -10.95 4.18
C VAL A 40 -2.72 -12.18 3.60
N LEU A 41 -1.94 -13.13 3.07
CA LEU A 41 -2.47 -14.38 2.50
C LEU A 41 -3.18 -15.23 3.54
N ASP A 42 -2.72 -15.27 4.78
CA ASP A 42 -3.27 -16.12 5.83
C ASP A 42 -4.50 -15.49 6.51
N ILE A 43 -4.46 -14.20 6.82
CA ILE A 43 -5.49 -13.47 7.59
C ILE A 43 -6.76 -13.20 6.77
N CYS A 44 -6.74 -13.50 5.47
CA CYS A 44 -7.89 -13.38 4.56
C CYS A 44 -8.21 -11.96 4.09
N HIS A 45 -7.21 -11.08 4.07
CA HIS A 45 -7.29 -9.84 3.31
C HIS A 45 -7.19 -10.10 1.81
N LYS A 46 -7.67 -9.14 1.02
CA LYS A 46 -7.58 -9.15 -0.44
C LYS A 46 -6.53 -8.15 -0.91
N VAL A 47 -5.84 -8.48 -1.99
CA VAL A 47 -5.01 -7.53 -2.72
C VAL A 47 -5.81 -6.92 -3.86
N VAL A 48 -5.79 -5.60 -3.97
CA VAL A 48 -6.37 -4.84 -5.08
C VAL A 48 -5.33 -4.68 -6.17
N MET A 49 -5.70 -4.97 -7.41
CA MET A 49 -4.87 -4.70 -8.59
C MET A 49 -5.66 -3.91 -9.63
N THR A 50 -5.05 -2.83 -10.11
CA THR A 50 -5.46 -2.14 -11.33
C THR A 50 -4.55 -2.55 -12.49
N PRO A 51 -4.88 -2.21 -13.75
CA PRO A 51 -3.97 -2.42 -14.88
C PRO A 51 -2.56 -1.87 -14.62
N ASP A 52 -2.46 -0.63 -14.12
CA ASP A 52 -1.18 0.02 -13.86
C ASP A 52 -0.36 -0.67 -12.75
N ILE A 53 -1.01 -0.97 -11.61
CA ILE A 53 -0.32 -1.62 -10.49
C ILE A 53 0.12 -3.02 -10.89
N ARG A 54 -0.71 -3.73 -11.65
CA ARG A 54 -0.37 -5.05 -12.19
C ARG A 54 0.86 -4.99 -13.09
N ASP A 55 0.92 -4.01 -13.97
CA ASP A 55 2.01 -3.86 -14.93
C ASP A 55 3.32 -3.50 -14.22
N GLU A 56 3.25 -2.69 -13.16
CA GLU A 56 4.40 -2.41 -12.29
C GLU A 56 4.88 -3.66 -11.54
N TRP A 57 3.96 -4.44 -10.98
CA TRP A 57 4.28 -5.74 -10.40
C TRP A 57 4.92 -6.68 -11.43
N ASN A 58 4.40 -6.74 -12.66
CA ASN A 58 4.96 -7.60 -13.70
C ASN A 58 6.41 -7.22 -14.06
N LYS A 59 6.77 -5.94 -13.97
CA LYS A 59 8.14 -5.46 -14.23
C LYS A 59 9.11 -5.70 -13.07
N HIS A 60 8.61 -5.66 -11.83
CA HIS A 60 9.49 -5.53 -10.65
C HIS A 60 9.33 -6.58 -9.56
N GLN A 61 8.26 -7.38 -9.55
CA GLN A 61 8.01 -8.36 -8.49
C GLN A 61 9.13 -9.42 -8.40
N SER A 62 9.44 -9.86 -7.18
CA SER A 62 10.33 -10.99 -6.98
C SER A 62 9.67 -12.32 -7.37
N GLU A 63 10.46 -13.38 -7.50
CA GLU A 63 9.94 -14.75 -7.71
C GLU A 63 9.03 -15.20 -6.56
N PHE A 64 9.32 -14.76 -5.33
CA PHE A 64 8.44 -15.01 -4.19
C PHE A 64 7.10 -14.30 -4.37
N ALA A 65 7.11 -13.00 -4.67
CA ALA A 65 5.92 -12.19 -4.86
C ALA A 65 5.04 -12.71 -6.01
N ARG A 66 5.64 -13.21 -7.10
CA ARG A 66 4.93 -13.86 -8.21
C ARG A 66 4.17 -15.12 -7.78
N LYS A 67 4.81 -15.98 -6.98
CA LYS A 67 4.18 -17.19 -6.41
C LYS A 67 3.07 -16.80 -5.43
N TRP A 68 3.34 -15.86 -4.53
CA TRP A 68 2.36 -15.33 -3.59
C TRP A 68 1.11 -14.79 -4.31
N ARG A 69 1.30 -13.98 -5.35
CA ARG A 69 0.19 -13.43 -6.16
C ARG A 69 -0.64 -14.54 -6.81
N SER A 70 0.01 -15.60 -7.30
CA SER A 70 -0.70 -16.77 -7.85
C SER A 70 -1.56 -17.48 -6.79
N GLN A 71 -1.07 -17.56 -5.55
CA GLN A 71 -1.84 -18.12 -4.43
C GLN A 71 -3.01 -17.22 -4.03
N MET A 72 -2.85 -15.89 -4.07
CA MET A 72 -3.95 -14.93 -3.85
C MET A 72 -5.07 -15.14 -4.88
N VAL A 73 -4.73 -15.33 -6.16
CA VAL A 73 -5.71 -15.66 -7.21
C VAL A 73 -6.41 -16.99 -6.91
N ALA A 74 -5.65 -18.06 -6.64
CA ALA A 74 -6.21 -19.38 -6.36
C ALA A 74 -7.15 -19.39 -5.14
N LYS A 75 -6.86 -18.57 -4.12
CA LYS A 75 -7.68 -18.42 -2.92
C LYS A 75 -8.80 -17.37 -3.06
N ARG A 76 -9.01 -16.79 -4.25
CA ARG A 76 -10.00 -15.73 -4.53
C ARG A 76 -9.81 -14.47 -3.66
N LYS A 77 -8.56 -14.16 -3.34
CA LYS A 77 -8.11 -12.97 -2.59
C LYS A 77 -7.50 -11.89 -3.49
N PHE A 78 -7.59 -12.07 -4.81
CA PHE A 78 -7.11 -11.13 -5.81
C PHE A 78 -8.31 -10.38 -6.41
N GLU A 79 -8.37 -9.07 -6.21
CA GLU A 79 -9.44 -8.21 -6.69
C GLU A 79 -8.91 -7.31 -7.80
N PHE A 80 -9.34 -7.57 -9.04
CA PHE A 80 -8.94 -6.79 -10.20
C PHE A 80 -10.00 -5.72 -10.49
N LEU A 81 -9.59 -4.46 -10.48
CA LEU A 81 -10.47 -3.31 -10.68
C LEU A 81 -9.94 -2.46 -11.83
N ASP A 82 -10.86 -1.98 -12.67
CA ASP A 82 -10.55 -0.92 -13.62
C ASP A 82 -10.94 0.41 -12.96
N VAL A 83 -9.94 1.21 -12.61
CA VAL A 83 -10.11 2.47 -11.87
C VAL A 83 -9.84 3.60 -12.85
N PRO A 84 -10.85 4.41 -13.20
CA PRO A 84 -10.63 5.54 -14.10
C PRO A 84 -9.70 6.56 -13.44
N VAL A 85 -8.93 7.25 -14.28
CA VAL A 85 -8.10 8.37 -13.84
C VAL A 85 -8.98 9.46 -13.24
N ASN A 86 -8.66 9.89 -12.03
CA ASN A 86 -9.28 11.05 -11.41
C ASN A 86 -8.49 12.32 -11.79
N GLU A 87 -8.83 12.90 -12.94
CA GLU A 87 -8.12 14.10 -13.45
C GLU A 87 -8.10 15.26 -12.43
N GLU A 88 -9.14 15.42 -11.63
CA GLU A 88 -9.21 16.45 -10.59
C GLU A 88 -8.13 16.22 -9.52
N LEU A 89 -8.02 15.00 -8.99
CA LEU A 89 -7.00 14.65 -8.02
C LEU A 89 -5.59 14.83 -8.61
N TRP A 90 -5.37 14.43 -9.86
CA TRP A 90 -4.08 14.63 -10.55
C TRP A 90 -3.71 16.10 -10.64
N ASN A 91 -4.65 16.95 -11.05
CA ASN A 91 -4.43 18.40 -11.14
C ASN A 91 -4.19 19.03 -9.76
N GLN A 92 -4.91 18.62 -8.73
CA GLN A 92 -4.68 19.09 -7.36
C GLN A 92 -3.29 18.72 -6.86
N ILE A 93 -2.86 17.46 -7.06
CA ILE A 93 -1.51 17.01 -6.68
C ILE A 93 -0.44 17.73 -7.48
N ASP A 94 -0.67 17.99 -8.76
CA ASP A 94 0.26 18.74 -9.62
C ASP A 94 0.49 20.16 -9.09
N LEU A 95 -0.58 20.87 -8.73
CA LEU A 95 -0.51 22.22 -8.16
C LEU A 95 0.20 22.25 -6.80
N LEU A 96 0.12 21.16 -6.04
CA LEU A 96 0.76 21.03 -4.72
C LEU A 96 2.22 20.58 -4.80
N ALA A 97 2.66 20.05 -5.94
CA ALA A 97 4.04 19.66 -6.15
C ALA A 97 4.90 20.92 -6.35
N GLY A 98 5.71 21.28 -5.35
CA GLY A 98 6.53 22.50 -5.40
C GLY A 98 7.72 22.44 -6.37
N THR A 99 8.04 21.27 -6.92
CA THR A 99 9.13 21.06 -7.88
C THR A 99 8.82 19.90 -8.83
N ASP A 100 9.43 19.88 -10.02
CA ASP A 100 9.32 18.77 -10.98
C ASP A 100 9.75 17.43 -10.38
N LYS A 101 10.75 17.44 -9.49
CA LYS A 101 11.18 16.25 -8.77
C LYS A 101 10.08 15.74 -7.85
N GLN A 102 9.50 16.62 -7.03
CA GLN A 102 8.39 16.24 -6.15
C GLN A 102 7.20 15.71 -6.95
N ARG A 103 6.85 16.39 -8.04
CA ARG A 103 5.80 15.98 -8.97
C ARG A 103 6.04 14.57 -9.48
N ALA A 104 7.24 14.30 -9.99
CA ALA A 104 7.61 12.99 -10.52
C ALA A 104 7.52 11.87 -9.47
N GLU A 105 7.91 12.14 -8.22
CA GLU A 105 7.78 11.15 -7.13
C GLU A 105 6.32 10.91 -6.76
N MET A 106 5.51 11.97 -6.57
CA MET A 106 4.08 11.80 -6.25
C MET A 106 3.32 11.09 -7.38
N PHE A 107 3.64 11.37 -8.64
CA PHE A 107 2.93 10.80 -9.78
C PHE A 107 3.14 9.29 -9.93
N LYS A 108 4.26 8.73 -9.44
CA LYS A 108 4.49 7.29 -9.43
C LYS A 108 3.45 6.57 -8.58
N ASP A 109 3.16 7.11 -7.41
CA ASP A 109 2.33 6.48 -6.38
C ASP A 109 0.89 6.98 -6.37
N LEU A 110 0.55 8.00 -7.16
CA LEU A 110 -0.81 8.54 -7.23
C LEU A 110 -1.84 7.49 -7.67
N ARG A 111 -1.44 6.57 -8.56
CA ARG A 111 -2.27 5.43 -8.98
C ARG A 111 -2.63 4.49 -7.82
N LEU A 112 -1.76 4.39 -6.81
CA LEU A 112 -2.04 3.62 -5.59
C LEU A 112 -3.15 4.29 -4.78
N LEU A 113 -3.13 5.62 -4.68
CA LEU A 113 -4.15 6.39 -3.96
C LEU A 113 -5.50 6.33 -4.65
N GLU A 114 -5.56 6.44 -5.99
CA GLU A 114 -6.80 6.26 -6.75
C GLU A 114 -7.44 4.90 -6.45
N ALA A 115 -6.64 3.82 -6.50
CA ALA A 115 -7.10 2.49 -6.16
C ALA A 115 -7.56 2.38 -4.69
N ALA A 116 -6.89 3.07 -3.77
CA ALA A 116 -7.23 3.06 -2.36
C ALA A 116 -8.55 3.80 -2.10
N LEU A 117 -8.77 4.95 -2.76
CA LEU A 117 -9.96 5.79 -2.62
C LEU A 117 -11.25 5.07 -3.01
N VAL A 118 -11.20 4.21 -4.04
CA VAL A 118 -12.35 3.41 -4.49
C VAL A 118 -12.50 2.07 -3.75
N THR A 119 -11.61 1.78 -2.79
CA THR A 119 -11.63 0.55 -1.99
C THR A 119 -11.71 0.83 -0.50
N ASP A 120 -10.80 0.30 0.31
CA ASP A 120 -10.81 0.44 1.78
C ASP A 120 -9.78 1.49 2.26
N LYS A 121 -9.39 2.43 1.40
CA LYS A 121 -8.47 3.55 1.69
C LYS A 121 -7.17 3.09 2.36
N THR A 122 -6.58 1.99 1.90
CA THR A 122 -5.39 1.40 2.53
C THR A 122 -4.31 1.10 1.49
N VAL A 123 -3.14 1.73 1.66
CA VAL A 123 -1.94 1.55 0.84
C VAL A 123 -0.84 0.92 1.69
N ILE A 124 -0.17 -0.10 1.14
CA ILE A 124 1.03 -0.71 1.71
C ILE A 124 2.21 -0.40 0.77
N SER A 125 3.21 0.32 1.24
CA SER A 125 4.38 0.73 0.46
C SER A 125 5.60 0.94 1.35
N LEU A 126 6.80 0.78 0.78
CA LEU A 126 8.07 1.05 1.46
C LEU A 126 8.46 2.54 1.46
N ASP A 127 7.78 3.40 0.69
CA ASP A 127 8.18 4.80 0.51
C ASP A 127 7.54 5.74 1.54
N ASP A 128 8.09 5.73 2.76
CA ASP A 128 7.73 6.71 3.78
C ASP A 128 8.40 8.08 3.54
N ASN A 129 9.66 8.07 3.13
CA ASN A 129 10.52 9.26 3.12
C ASN A 129 10.17 10.27 2.01
N THR A 130 9.52 9.80 0.96
CA THR A 130 9.18 10.60 -0.22
C THR A 130 7.67 10.62 -0.42
N ALA A 131 7.08 9.52 -0.87
CA ALA A 131 5.67 9.48 -1.26
C ALA A 131 4.74 9.78 -0.08
N ARG A 132 4.81 8.99 1.01
CA ARG A 132 3.95 9.20 2.19
C ARG A 132 4.08 10.60 2.76
N ARG A 133 5.31 11.12 2.88
CA ARG A 133 5.56 12.47 3.38
C ARG A 133 4.96 13.55 2.47
N PHE A 134 5.08 13.42 1.15
CA PHE A 134 4.49 14.38 0.22
C PHE A 134 2.96 14.31 0.22
N PHE A 135 2.38 13.12 0.24
CA PHE A 135 0.93 12.97 0.30
C PHE A 135 0.33 13.35 1.65
N SER A 136 1.03 13.15 2.75
CA SER A 136 0.62 13.65 4.06
C SER A 136 0.54 15.18 4.07
N LYS A 137 1.52 15.87 3.46
CA LYS A 137 1.44 17.33 3.26
C LYS A 137 0.28 17.72 2.34
N ALA A 138 0.05 16.97 1.26
CA ALA A 138 -1.06 17.21 0.35
C ALA A 138 -2.43 17.00 1.03
N ALA A 139 -2.54 16.05 1.96
CA ALA A 139 -3.76 15.77 2.73
C ALA A 139 -4.20 16.95 3.60
N ALA A 140 -3.34 17.94 3.88
CA ALA A 140 -3.76 19.20 4.51
C ALA A 140 -4.69 20.03 3.61
N GLN A 141 -4.63 19.84 2.29
CA GLN A 141 -5.39 20.60 1.28
C GLN A 141 -6.35 19.73 0.46
N VAL A 142 -6.12 18.41 0.40
CA VAL A 142 -6.95 17.45 -0.32
C VAL A 142 -7.63 16.52 0.68
N ASP A 143 -8.90 16.79 0.99
CA ASP A 143 -9.64 16.12 2.06
C ASP A 143 -9.77 14.61 1.87
N GLU A 144 -9.93 14.13 0.63
CA GLU A 144 -10.10 12.71 0.36
C GLU A 144 -8.87 11.86 0.73
N LEU A 145 -7.68 12.47 0.75
CA LEU A 145 -6.44 11.79 1.12
C LEU A 145 -6.29 11.59 2.63
N LYS A 146 -6.97 12.41 3.45
CA LYS A 146 -6.78 12.41 4.92
C LYS A 146 -6.99 11.04 5.53
N ASP A 147 -8.00 10.33 5.06
CA ASP A 147 -8.42 9.04 5.61
C ASP A 147 -7.57 7.86 5.12
N ILE A 148 -6.70 8.06 4.12
CA ILE A 148 -5.91 6.98 3.55
C ILE A 148 -4.91 6.50 4.59
N VAL A 149 -5.04 5.23 4.94
CA VAL A 149 -4.11 4.48 5.78
C VAL A 149 -2.90 4.11 4.92
N TRP A 150 -1.71 4.51 5.34
CA TRP A 150 -0.46 4.11 4.73
C TRP A 150 0.36 3.29 5.72
N VAL A 151 0.83 2.12 5.31
CA VAL A 151 1.62 1.22 6.17
C VAL A 151 2.90 0.80 5.46
N ASN A 152 4.01 0.91 6.18
CA ASN A 152 5.28 0.38 5.73
C ASN A 152 5.57 -0.97 6.41
N PRO A 153 5.65 -2.09 5.65
CA PRO A 153 5.89 -3.40 6.23
C PRO A 153 7.27 -3.54 6.90
N ASP A 154 8.21 -2.64 6.64
CA ASP A 154 9.56 -2.66 7.23
C ASP A 154 9.65 -1.91 8.56
N LYS A 155 8.64 -1.11 8.92
CA LYS A 155 8.55 -0.37 10.19
C LYS A 155 8.04 -1.25 11.32
N ILE A 156 8.75 -2.35 11.60
CA ILE A 156 8.26 -3.37 12.51
C ILE A 156 8.10 -2.86 13.93
N GLU A 157 9.01 -2.01 14.42
CA GLU A 157 8.98 -1.52 15.81
C GLU A 157 7.91 -0.44 16.01
N GLU A 158 7.84 0.52 15.08
CA GLU A 158 6.98 1.69 15.19
C GLU A 158 5.54 1.43 14.74
N GLU A 159 5.38 0.59 13.71
CA GLU A 159 4.09 0.35 13.07
C GLU A 159 3.55 -1.07 13.28
N GLN A 160 4.29 -2.03 13.84
CA GLN A 160 3.81 -3.39 14.13
C GLN A 160 2.84 -3.94 13.04
N PRO A 161 3.25 -3.93 11.75
CA PRO A 161 2.31 -4.01 10.62
C PRO A 161 1.57 -5.35 10.55
N ILE A 162 2.19 -6.44 10.99
CA ILE A 162 1.56 -7.77 11.05
C ILE A 162 0.53 -7.84 12.17
N GLU A 163 0.81 -7.27 13.35
CA GLU A 163 -0.16 -7.21 14.44
C GLU A 163 -1.39 -6.39 14.02
N TRP A 164 -1.16 -5.25 13.38
CA TRP A 164 -2.23 -4.42 12.80
C TRP A 164 -3.10 -5.20 11.79
N LEU A 165 -2.49 -5.98 10.88
CA LEU A 165 -3.24 -6.88 10.00
C LEU A 165 -4.07 -7.91 10.80
N GLN A 166 -3.47 -8.55 11.81
CA GLN A 166 -4.14 -9.56 12.64
C GLN A 166 -5.34 -8.98 13.40
N ASN A 167 -5.27 -7.70 13.75
CA ASN A 167 -6.33 -6.91 14.37
C ASN A 167 -7.37 -6.37 13.37
N GLY A 168 -7.31 -6.81 12.11
CA GLY A 168 -8.33 -6.56 11.10
C GLY A 168 -8.02 -5.38 10.16
N ALA A 169 -6.79 -4.86 10.19
CA ALA A 169 -6.36 -3.75 9.35
C ALA A 169 -7.31 -2.53 9.47
N ASN A 170 -7.65 -2.17 10.71
CA ASN A 170 -8.52 -1.03 10.97
C ASN A 170 -7.75 0.28 10.80
N PRO A 171 -8.41 1.36 10.34
CA PRO A 171 -7.77 2.67 10.29
C PRO A 171 -7.31 3.13 11.68
N GLU A 172 -6.06 3.51 11.80
CA GLU A 172 -5.46 4.08 13.00
C GLU A 172 -4.95 5.49 12.66
N PRO A 173 -5.24 6.52 13.47
CA PRO A 173 -4.85 7.90 13.16
C PRO A 173 -3.36 8.06 12.85
N ASP A 174 -2.49 7.35 13.57
CA ASP A 174 -1.05 7.43 13.38
C ASP A 174 -0.57 6.85 12.03
N ARG A 175 -1.45 6.18 11.27
CA ARG A 175 -1.17 5.67 9.92
C ARG A 175 -1.87 6.47 8.82
N GLN A 176 -2.84 7.31 9.18
CA GLN A 176 -3.63 8.07 8.23
C GLN A 176 -2.85 9.29 7.74
N LEU A 177 -2.82 9.53 6.43
CA LEU A 177 -2.04 10.62 5.84
C LEU A 177 -2.35 12.00 6.45
N GLY A 178 -3.62 12.25 6.85
CA GLY A 178 -4.05 13.52 7.42
C GLY A 178 -3.54 13.78 8.85
N THR A 179 -3.13 12.75 9.57
CA THR A 179 -2.67 12.83 10.98
C THR A 179 -1.27 12.25 11.19
N TRP A 180 -0.71 11.62 10.15
CA TRP A 180 0.65 11.10 10.16
C TRP A 180 1.66 12.23 10.33
N CYS A 181 2.64 12.01 11.18
CA CYS A 181 3.79 12.86 11.36
C CYS A 181 5.07 12.06 11.14
N ASP A 182 6.06 12.70 10.51
CA ASP A 182 7.41 12.15 10.37
C ASP A 182 8.01 12.02 11.79
N ARG A 183 8.24 10.78 12.24
CA ARG A 183 8.74 10.46 13.59
C ARG A 183 10.24 10.24 13.58
#